data_AF-A0A952E8B8-F1
#
_entry.id   AF-A0A952E8B8-F1
#
_cell.length_a   1.000
_cell.length_b   1.000
_cell.length_c   1.000
_cell.angle_alpha   90.00
_cell.angle_beta   90.00
_cell.angle_gamma   90.00
#
_symmetry.space_group_name_H-M   'P 1'
#
loop_
_entity.id
_entity.type
_entity.pdbx_description
1 polymer ?
#
loop_
_entity_poly.entity_id
_entity_poly.type
_entity_poly.pdbx_seq_one_letter_code
_entity_poly.pdbx_strand_id
1 'polypeptide(L)'
;MTKRKKFNKARTIELHDDLWDWCSRNPTKEKSDWPEWKKNGGKIPEVECECFLCEWVRDSYKESCVEKCPLKWSSKNGRCNSLDGEFHMWENAKTLKLKRKYARLIRDLPER
;
A
#
# COMPACT_ATOMS: atom_id res chain seq x y z
N MET A 1 0.08 15.95 20.89
CA MET A 1 -1.10 15.06 20.85
C MET A 1 -0.81 13.90 19.90
N THR A 2 -0.58 12.71 20.42
CA THR A 2 -0.36 11.52 19.60
C THR A 2 -1.71 11.08 19.05
N LYS A 3 -1.99 11.25 17.74
CA LYS A 3 -3.20 10.71 17.10
C LYS A 3 -3.35 9.22 17.47
N ARG A 4 -4.54 8.64 17.55
CA ARG A 4 -4.73 7.20 17.86
C ARG A 4 -4.58 6.37 16.58
N LYS A 5 -4.14 5.10 16.66
CA LYS A 5 -3.92 4.28 15.44
C LYS A 5 -5.32 3.89 14.97
N LYS A 6 -5.60 4.13 13.68
CA LYS A 6 -6.91 3.86 13.09
C LYS A 6 -7.20 2.36 12.99
N PHE A 7 -6.14 1.58 12.79
CA PHE A 7 -6.17 0.12 12.68
C PHE A 7 -5.04 -0.50 13.53
N ASN A 8 -5.21 -1.75 13.95
CA ASN A 8 -4.13 -2.56 14.52
C ASN A 8 -3.26 -3.19 13.41
N LYS A 9 -2.12 -3.83 13.74
CA LYS A 9 -1.19 -4.38 12.73
C LYS A 9 -1.89 -5.40 11.81
N ALA A 10 -2.59 -6.38 12.38
CA ALA A 10 -3.27 -7.43 11.63
C ALA A 10 -4.30 -6.84 10.64
N ARG A 11 -5.19 -5.96 11.12
CA ARG A 11 -6.19 -5.33 10.26
C ARG A 11 -5.58 -4.43 9.19
N THR A 12 -4.45 -3.78 9.48
CA THR A 12 -3.69 -3.00 8.51
C THR A 12 -3.18 -3.87 7.37
N ILE A 13 -2.66 -5.05 7.67
CA ILE A 13 -2.12 -5.98 6.67
C ILE A 13 -3.26 -6.58 5.83
N GLU A 14 -4.34 -7.04 6.48
CA GLU A 14 -5.54 -7.52 5.75
C GLU A 14 -6.06 -6.49 4.74
N LEU A 15 -6.21 -5.24 5.16
CA LEU A 15 -6.71 -4.17 4.29
C LEU A 15 -5.71 -3.82 3.17
N HIS A 16 -4.41 -3.92 3.45
CA HIS A 16 -3.36 -3.79 2.42
C HIS A 16 -3.50 -4.91 1.39
N ASP A 17 -3.64 -6.15 1.82
CA ASP A 17 -3.78 -7.30 0.93
C ASP A 17 -5.04 -7.19 0.07
N ASP A 18 -6.18 -6.81 0.66
CA ASP A 18 -7.45 -6.62 -0.05
C ASP A 18 -7.35 -5.51 -1.12
N LEU A 19 -6.71 -4.39 -0.78
CA LEU A 19 -6.49 -3.28 -1.72
C LEU A 19 -5.64 -3.72 -2.91
N TRP A 20 -4.50 -4.36 -2.64
CA TRP A 20 -3.54 -4.74 -3.68
C TRP A 20 -4.00 -5.94 -4.50
N ASP A 21 -4.74 -6.88 -3.89
CA ASP A 21 -5.44 -7.92 -4.61
C ASP A 21 -6.46 -7.33 -5.58
N TRP A 22 -7.25 -6.35 -5.15
CA TRP A 22 -8.18 -5.65 -6.03
C TRP A 22 -7.46 -4.90 -7.16
N CYS A 23 -6.38 -4.17 -6.88
CA CYS A 23 -5.58 -3.51 -7.93
C CYS A 23 -4.99 -4.52 -8.93
N SER A 24 -4.66 -5.72 -8.48
CA SER A 24 -4.16 -6.77 -9.37
C SER A 24 -5.22 -7.29 -10.35
N ARG A 25 -6.50 -7.26 -9.96
CA ARG A 25 -7.65 -7.64 -10.80
C ARG A 25 -8.13 -6.47 -11.66
N ASN A 26 -7.87 -5.23 -11.24
CA ASN A 26 -8.34 -3.99 -11.87
C ASN A 26 -7.17 -3.07 -12.27
N PRO A 27 -6.29 -3.47 -13.22
CA PRO A 27 -5.06 -2.72 -13.52
C PRO A 27 -5.27 -1.38 -14.24
N THR A 28 -6.49 -1.07 -14.67
CA THR A 28 -6.84 0.23 -15.26
C THR A 28 -7.26 1.24 -14.20
N LYS A 29 -7.27 0.83 -12.93
CA LYS A 29 -7.72 1.62 -11.78
C LYS A 29 -6.54 1.97 -10.88
N GLU A 30 -6.70 3.08 -10.17
CA GLU A 30 -5.76 3.53 -9.15
C GLU A 30 -6.22 3.11 -7.75
N LYS A 31 -5.35 3.25 -6.75
CA LYS A 31 -5.71 2.92 -5.36
C LYS A 31 -6.95 3.67 -4.89
N SER A 32 -7.07 4.93 -5.31
CA SER A 32 -8.19 5.82 -5.02
C SER A 32 -9.55 5.30 -5.49
N ASP A 33 -9.57 4.42 -6.49
CA ASP A 33 -10.77 3.82 -7.06
C ASP A 33 -11.25 2.56 -6.31
N TRP A 34 -10.53 2.11 -5.28
CA TRP A 34 -10.90 0.89 -4.54
C TRP A 34 -12.30 1.03 -3.91
N PRO A 35 -13.24 0.11 -4.19
CA PRO A 35 -14.65 0.29 -3.84
C PRO A 35 -14.92 0.33 -2.34
N GLU A 36 -14.03 -0.26 -1.54
CA GLU A 36 -14.17 -0.26 -0.08
C GLU A 36 -13.87 1.11 0.55
N TRP A 37 -13.28 2.06 -0.19
CA TRP A 37 -13.17 3.43 0.28
C TRP A 37 -14.53 4.06 0.48
N LYS A 38 -14.68 4.81 1.59
CA LYS A 38 -15.92 5.54 1.91
C LYS A 38 -16.34 6.51 0.80
N LYS A 39 -15.39 7.16 0.12
CA LYS A 39 -15.66 8.04 -1.03
C LYS A 39 -16.26 7.31 -2.24
N ASN A 40 -16.07 6.00 -2.33
CA ASN A 40 -16.58 5.13 -3.41
C ASN A 40 -17.81 4.33 -2.97
N GLY A 41 -18.42 4.66 -1.83
CA GLY A 41 -19.59 3.96 -1.28
C GLY A 41 -19.29 2.81 -0.32
N GLY A 42 -18.00 2.54 -0.05
CA GLY A 42 -17.57 1.53 0.91
C GLY A 42 -17.61 2.00 2.37
N LYS A 43 -17.00 1.20 3.26
CA LYS A 43 -17.00 1.46 4.72
C LYS A 43 -15.65 1.93 5.25
N ILE A 44 -14.57 1.77 4.47
CA ILE A 44 -13.22 2.04 4.92
C ILE A 44 -12.90 3.53 4.72
N PRO A 45 -12.63 4.26 5.81
CA PRO A 45 -12.30 5.68 5.69
C PRO A 45 -10.92 5.88 5.04
N GLU A 46 -10.77 6.94 4.26
CA GLU A 46 -9.51 7.29 3.58
C GLU A 46 -8.34 7.38 4.55
N VAL A 47 -7.17 6.97 4.07
CA VAL A 47 -5.93 6.87 4.85
C VAL A 47 -4.82 7.61 4.14
N GLU A 48 -3.79 7.97 4.89
CA GLU A 48 -2.63 8.67 4.35
C GLU A 48 -1.99 7.91 3.18
N CYS A 49 -1.73 8.62 2.07
CA CYS A 49 -1.20 8.09 0.82
C CYS A 49 -2.01 6.89 0.24
N GLU A 50 -3.26 6.69 0.67
CA GLU A 50 -4.08 5.54 0.32
C GLU A 50 -3.34 4.21 0.60
N CYS A 51 -2.53 4.20 1.67
CA CYS A 51 -1.73 3.05 2.09
C CYS A 51 -1.96 2.78 3.58
N PHE A 52 -2.57 1.63 3.90
CA PHE A 52 -2.84 1.23 5.28
C PHE A 52 -1.58 1.10 6.13
N LEU A 53 -0.45 0.73 5.51
CA LEU A 53 0.84 0.62 6.18
C LEU A 53 1.36 2.00 6.60
N CYS A 54 1.30 2.99 5.71
CA CYS A 54 1.72 4.37 6.00
C CYS A 54 0.87 4.99 7.12
N GLU A 55 -0.44 4.78 7.07
CA GLU A 55 -1.37 5.21 8.12
C GLU A 55 -1.07 4.57 9.48
N TRP A 56 -0.68 3.28 9.49
CA TRP A 56 -0.34 2.58 10.72
C TRP A 56 0.98 3.07 11.33
N VAL A 57 1.99 3.32 10.49
CA VAL A 57 3.28 3.90 10.90
C VAL A 57 3.10 5.35 11.34
N ARG A 58 2.15 6.07 10.75
CA ARG A 58 1.90 7.52 10.91
C ARG A 58 3.08 8.40 10.52
N ASP A 59 3.86 7.93 9.56
CA ASP A 59 5.06 8.62 9.11
C ASP A 59 5.37 8.23 7.67
N SER A 60 4.51 8.71 6.77
CA SER A 60 4.52 8.48 5.32
C SER A 60 5.71 9.14 4.60
N TYR A 61 6.37 10.12 5.22
CA TYR A 61 7.39 10.97 4.58
C TYR A 61 8.79 10.91 5.21
N LYS A 62 9.01 10.17 6.30
CA LYS A 62 10.33 10.05 6.96
C LYS A 62 10.91 8.64 6.93
N GLU A 63 12.15 8.52 7.37
CA GLU A 63 12.91 7.27 7.54
C GLU A 63 12.17 6.20 8.35
N SER A 64 11.25 6.60 9.22
CA SER A 64 10.35 5.70 9.97
C SER A 64 9.63 4.68 9.10
N CYS A 65 9.30 4.99 7.84
CA CYS A 65 8.62 4.04 6.97
C CYS A 65 9.48 2.79 6.68
N VAL A 66 10.80 2.94 6.54
CA VAL A 66 11.70 1.80 6.27
C VAL A 66 11.78 0.86 7.47
N GLU A 67 11.86 1.41 8.68
CA GLU A 67 12.06 0.63 9.90
C GLU A 67 10.77 0.11 10.52
N LYS A 68 9.67 0.87 10.40
CA LYS A 68 8.41 0.58 11.11
C LYS A 68 7.32 0.03 10.21
N CYS A 69 7.47 0.06 8.89
CA CYS A 69 6.50 -0.57 8.01
C CYS A 69 6.41 -2.07 8.35
N PRO A 70 5.21 -2.60 8.62
CA PRO A 70 5.06 -3.98 9.04
C PRO A 70 5.41 -4.98 7.93
N LEU A 71 5.58 -4.52 6.69
CA LEU A 71 6.03 -5.33 5.56
C LEU A 71 7.46 -4.95 5.13
N LYS A 72 8.17 -5.91 4.54
CA LYS A 72 9.53 -5.76 4.04
C LYS A 72 9.52 -5.58 2.52
N TRP A 73 9.82 -4.36 2.08
CA TRP A 73 9.99 -4.00 0.66
C TRP A 73 11.34 -4.50 0.13
N SER A 74 11.39 -4.93 -1.14
CA SER A 74 12.61 -5.54 -1.71
C SER A 74 13.64 -4.53 -2.22
N SER A 75 13.29 -3.26 -2.31
CA SER A 75 14.22 -2.21 -2.73
C SER A 75 15.45 -2.13 -1.83
N LYS A 76 16.58 -1.67 -2.39
CA LYS A 76 17.86 -1.61 -1.69
C LYS A 76 17.82 -0.83 -0.39
N ASN A 77 16.99 0.21 -0.31
CA ASN A 77 16.83 1.04 0.89
C ASN A 77 15.54 0.71 1.68
N GLY A 78 14.84 -0.38 1.32
CA GLY A 78 13.59 -0.81 1.95
C GLY A 78 12.43 0.17 1.80
N ARG A 79 12.51 1.15 0.88
CA ARG A 79 11.44 2.11 0.59
C ARG A 79 10.55 1.60 -0.55
N CYS A 80 9.24 1.72 -0.38
CA CYS A 80 8.29 1.34 -1.42
C CYS A 80 8.42 2.17 -2.70
N ASN A 81 8.74 3.45 -2.57
CA ASN A 81 8.74 4.45 -3.64
C ASN A 81 10.14 4.75 -4.22
N SER A 82 11.16 3.94 -3.90
CA SER A 82 12.46 4.06 -4.58
C SER A 82 12.35 3.63 -6.05
N LEU A 83 13.31 4.03 -6.89
CA LEU A 83 13.32 3.69 -8.32
C LEU A 83 13.29 2.17 -8.59
N ASP A 84 13.79 1.37 -7.65
CA ASP A 84 13.79 -0.09 -7.65
C ASP A 84 12.65 -0.72 -6.81
N GLY A 85 11.82 0.11 -6.17
CA GLY A 85 10.73 -0.33 -5.29
C GLY A 85 9.46 -0.71 -6.04
N GLU A 86 8.74 -1.70 -5.52
CA GLU A 86 7.58 -2.31 -6.17
C GLU A 86 6.44 -1.30 -6.37
N PHE A 87 6.25 -0.37 -5.43
CA PHE A 87 5.23 0.68 -5.57
C PHE A 87 5.58 1.66 -6.70
N HIS A 88 6.84 2.12 -6.77
CA HIS A 88 7.30 2.95 -7.88
C HIS A 88 7.13 2.24 -9.23
N MET A 89 7.49 0.96 -9.28
CA MET A 89 7.35 0.13 -10.49
C MET A 89 5.89 -0.08 -10.88
N TRP A 90 4.98 -0.21 -9.91
CA TRP A 90 3.54 -0.27 -10.15
C TRP A 90 3.01 1.05 -10.70
N GLU A 91 3.36 2.17 -10.07
CA GLU A 91 2.92 3.52 -10.47
C GLU A 91 3.37 3.86 -11.90
N ASN A 92 4.61 3.49 -12.25
CA ASN A 92 5.23 3.79 -13.54
C ASN A 92 5.11 2.65 -14.58
N ALA A 93 4.26 1.65 -14.31
CA ALA A 93 4.11 0.50 -15.19
C ALA A 93 3.51 0.91 -16.56
N LYS A 94 4.29 0.74 -17.64
CA LYS A 94 3.87 1.08 -19.02
C LYS A 94 2.79 0.17 -19.61
N THR A 95 2.48 -0.95 -18.96
CA THR A 95 1.48 -1.91 -19.45
C THR A 95 0.62 -2.44 -18.32
N LEU A 96 -0.63 -2.80 -18.62
CA LEU A 96 -1.53 -3.42 -17.65
C LEU A 96 -0.96 -4.75 -17.10
N LYS A 97 -0.21 -5.51 -17.92
CA LYS A 97 0.45 -6.74 -17.48
C LYS A 97 1.46 -6.46 -16.35
N LEU A 98 2.26 -5.41 -16.48
CA LEU A 98 3.20 -4.99 -15.45
C LEU A 98 2.48 -4.43 -14.22
N LYS A 99 1.45 -3.59 -14.41
CA LYS A 99 0.62 -3.07 -13.30
C LYS A 99 0.01 -4.22 -12.47
N ARG A 100 -0.55 -5.26 -13.12
CA ARG A 100 -1.02 -6.49 -12.44
C ARG A 100 0.08 -7.27 -11.73
N LYS A 101 1.27 -7.35 -12.33
CA LYS A 101 2.42 -8.06 -11.74
C LYS A 101 2.87 -7.36 -10.47
N TYR A 102 3.12 -6.06 -10.52
CA TYR A 102 3.61 -5.32 -9.35
C TYR A 102 2.56 -5.23 -8.24
N ALA A 103 1.26 -5.13 -8.56
CA ALA A 103 0.21 -5.19 -7.55
C ALA A 103 0.25 -6.49 -6.75
N ARG A 104 0.44 -7.64 -7.42
CA ARG A 104 0.61 -8.94 -6.75
C ARG A 104 1.88 -9.00 -5.90
N LEU A 105 3.00 -8.48 -6.41
CA LEU A 105 4.24 -8.43 -5.64
C LEU A 105 4.08 -7.60 -4.36
N ILE A 106 3.35 -6.48 -4.43
CA ILE A 106 3.10 -5.62 -3.26
C ILE A 106 2.17 -6.29 -2.25
N ARG A 107 1.13 -7.00 -2.73
CA ARG A 107 0.24 -7.81 -1.89
C ARG A 107 1.03 -8.89 -1.16
N ASP A 108 1.92 -9.59 -1.86
CA ASP A 108 2.63 -10.77 -1.35
C ASP A 108 3.95 -10.40 -0.62
N LEU A 109 4.13 -9.13 -0.21
CA LEU A 109 5.32 -8.71 0.54
C LEU A 109 5.37 -9.42 1.90
N PRO A 110 6.54 -9.91 2.33
CA PRO A 110 6.66 -10.60 3.61
C PRO A 110 6.49 -9.63 4.80
N GLU A 111 5.81 -10.11 5.84
CA GLU A 111 5.75 -9.43 7.14
C GLU A 111 7.13 -9.34 7.80
N ARG A 112 7.31 -8.33 8.64
CA ARG A 112 8.42 -8.20 9.59
C ARG A 112 8.05 -8.75 10.96
#